data_AF-A0A962LDP3-F1
#
_entry.id   AF-A0A962LDP3-F1
#
_cell.length_a   1.000
_cell.length_b   1.000
_cell.length_c   1.000
_cell.angle_alpha   90.00
_cell.angle_beta   90.00
_cell.angle_gamma   90.00
#
_symmetry.space_group_name_H-M   'P 1'
#
loop_
_entity.id
_entity.type
_entity.pdbx_description
1 polymer ?
#
loop_
_entity_poly.entity_id
_entity_poly.type
_entity_poly.pdbx_seq_one_letter_code
_entity_poly.pdbx_strand_id
1 'polypeptide(L)'
;MKKIIKALTAALVFTGSSGAVNAATIGAADIFRVGDREWAQPDLFTDLSWNDINSVCPAGECMATELNGWYMQGWTWASVTDVGELLSEFTPYAGGFVYDEVDSSWAPAFLELFRPTFSATYANFVAGITRESQIFCCQGLAYTFKEAVLDTLTFTNGGVVDRVSVTRGADYLTTSNHSTGAWMYRDVSPVPLPAAAWLFGSALLGLAGVGRRKTA
;
A
#
# COMPACT_ATOMS: atom_id res chain seq x y z
N MET A 1 -2.99 21.23 72.92
CA MET A 1 -3.21 22.00 71.66
C MET A 1 -2.49 21.31 70.52
N LYS A 2 -3.19 20.56 69.66
CA LYS A 2 -2.62 19.93 68.43
C LYS A 2 -3.43 20.44 67.23
N LYS A 3 -2.79 21.21 66.34
CA LYS A 3 -3.39 21.72 65.09
C LYS A 3 -3.26 20.66 64.01
N ILE A 4 -4.39 20.24 63.43
CA ILE A 4 -4.45 19.32 62.28
C ILE A 4 -4.46 20.20 61.02
N ILE A 5 -3.40 20.11 60.23
CA ILE A 5 -3.28 20.77 58.91
C ILE A 5 -3.92 19.83 57.89
N LYS A 6 -5.09 20.21 57.36
CA LYS A 6 -5.71 19.52 56.23
C LYS A 6 -5.03 19.99 54.95
N ALA A 7 -4.20 19.12 54.35
CA ALA A 7 -3.64 19.36 53.02
C ALA A 7 -4.74 19.15 51.97
N LEU A 8 -5.09 20.21 51.26
CA LEU A 8 -6.02 20.19 50.13
C LEU A 8 -5.22 19.80 48.88
N THR A 9 -5.41 18.59 48.38
CA THR A 9 -4.82 18.14 47.11
C THR A 9 -5.69 18.66 45.96
N ALA A 10 -5.22 19.69 45.25
CA ALA A 10 -5.85 20.18 44.04
C ALA A 10 -5.49 19.23 42.88
N ALA A 11 -6.49 18.51 42.34
CA ALA A 11 -6.33 17.73 41.12
C ALA A 11 -6.35 18.68 39.92
N LEU A 12 -5.19 18.86 39.29
CA LEU A 12 -5.05 19.65 38.06
C LEU A 12 -5.49 18.77 36.88
N VAL A 13 -6.72 19.00 36.40
CA VAL A 13 -7.24 18.33 35.20
C VAL A 13 -6.68 19.07 33.98
N PHE A 14 -5.67 18.50 33.33
CA PHE A 14 -5.22 18.95 32.02
C PHE A 14 -6.22 18.48 30.96
N THR A 15 -7.07 19.39 30.48
CA THR A 15 -7.79 19.20 29.23
C THR A 15 -6.84 19.54 28.08
N GLY A 16 -6.02 18.56 27.68
CA GLY A 16 -5.24 18.67 26.46
C GLY A 16 -6.19 18.62 25.25
N SER A 17 -6.34 19.73 24.54
CA SER A 17 -7.02 19.72 23.24
C SER A 17 -6.11 19.02 22.23
N SER A 18 -6.41 17.76 21.90
CA SER A 18 -5.87 17.14 20.69
C SER A 18 -6.47 17.89 19.50
N GLY A 19 -5.73 18.87 18.97
CA GLY A 19 -6.10 19.50 17.70
C GLY A 19 -6.24 18.39 16.67
N ALA A 20 -7.38 18.35 15.97
CA ALA A 20 -7.58 17.41 14.88
C ALA A 20 -6.48 17.67 13.84
N VAL A 21 -5.50 16.77 13.78
CA VAL A 21 -4.52 16.78 12.71
C VAL A 21 -5.30 16.28 11.49
N ASN A 22 -5.40 17.11 10.45
CA ASN A 22 -6.04 16.67 9.22
C ASN A 22 -5.07 15.70 8.53
N ALA A 23 -5.49 14.45 8.35
CA ALA A 23 -4.76 13.46 7.58
C ALA A 23 -4.40 14.02 6.19
N ALA A 24 -3.15 13.85 5.78
CA ALA A 24 -2.69 14.28 4.47
C ALA A 24 -3.19 13.33 3.38
N THR A 25 -3.53 13.84 2.20
CA THR A 25 -3.76 12.99 1.04
C THR A 25 -2.42 12.46 0.52
N ILE A 26 -2.36 11.17 0.15
CA ILE A 26 -1.16 10.59 -0.48
C ILE A 26 -0.85 11.36 -1.77
N GLY A 27 0.37 11.89 -1.88
CA GLY A 27 0.78 12.75 -2.98
C GLY A 27 1.07 11.95 -4.26
N ALA A 28 1.03 12.63 -5.42
CA ALA A 28 1.33 11.99 -6.70
C ALA A 28 2.74 11.38 -6.80
N ALA A 29 3.71 11.88 -6.01
CA ALA A 29 5.06 11.30 -5.94
C ALA A 29 5.11 9.97 -5.18
N ASP A 30 4.06 9.66 -4.42
CA ASP A 30 3.91 8.46 -3.59
C ASP A 30 2.91 7.46 -4.18
N ILE A 31 2.49 7.68 -5.42
CA ILE A 31 1.56 6.83 -6.14
C ILE A 31 2.21 6.37 -7.44
N PHE A 32 2.18 5.06 -7.68
CA PHE A 32 2.61 4.47 -8.92
C PHE A 32 1.47 3.74 -9.62
N ARG A 33 1.35 3.89 -10.94
CA ARG A 33 0.26 3.27 -11.70
C ARG A 33 0.73 2.00 -12.40
N VAL A 34 0.03 0.90 -12.17
CA VAL A 34 0.24 -0.37 -12.87
C VAL A 34 -1.11 -0.87 -13.38
N GLY A 35 -1.26 -0.94 -14.70
CA GLY A 35 -2.53 -1.22 -15.36
C GLY A 35 -3.62 -0.21 -14.97
N ASP A 36 -4.74 -0.73 -14.45
CA ASP A 36 -5.91 0.04 -14.03
C ASP A 36 -5.89 0.38 -12.53
N ARG A 37 -4.77 0.14 -11.83
CA ARG A 37 -4.62 0.42 -10.40
C ARG A 37 -3.53 1.46 -10.13
N GLU A 38 -3.79 2.29 -9.12
CA GLU A 38 -2.82 3.17 -8.50
C GLU A 38 -2.40 2.58 -7.16
N TRP A 39 -1.09 2.42 -6.96
CA TRP A 39 -0.48 1.81 -5.79
C TRP A 39 0.23 2.87 -4.96
N ALA A 40 -0.06 2.93 -3.67
CA ALA A 40 0.70 3.76 -2.75
C ALA A 40 2.04 3.09 -2.42
N GLN A 41 3.05 3.90 -2.15
CA GLN A 41 4.36 3.42 -1.71
C GLN A 41 4.25 2.72 -0.35
N PRO A 42 4.75 1.47 -0.19
CA PRO A 42 4.61 0.74 1.06
C PRO A 42 5.33 1.40 2.25
N ASP A 43 6.43 2.14 2.01
CA ASP A 43 7.21 2.81 3.05
C ASP A 43 6.39 3.82 3.89
N LEU A 44 5.31 4.37 3.31
CA LEU A 44 4.36 5.24 4.00
C LEU A 44 3.63 4.58 5.18
N PHE A 45 3.61 3.25 5.22
CA PHE A 45 2.84 2.46 6.19
C PHE A 45 3.75 1.57 7.04
N THR A 46 5.04 1.91 7.13
CA THR A 46 5.97 1.31 8.08
C THR A 46 5.58 1.66 9.52
N ASP A 47 6.11 0.90 10.48
CA ASP A 47 5.80 1.06 11.91
C ASP A 47 4.33 0.82 12.30
N LEU A 48 3.56 0.15 11.44
CA LEU A 48 2.22 -0.33 11.73
C LEU A 48 2.21 -1.85 11.92
N SER A 49 1.36 -2.33 12.83
CA SER A 49 0.98 -3.73 12.89
C SER A 49 -0.17 -4.04 11.92
N TRP A 50 -0.39 -5.31 11.63
CA TRP A 50 -1.58 -5.76 10.87
C TRP A 50 -2.87 -5.32 11.56
N ASN A 51 -2.94 -5.34 12.90
CA ASN A 51 -4.12 -4.89 13.64
C ASN A 51 -4.37 -3.39 13.46
N ASP A 52 -3.32 -2.55 13.41
CA ASP A 52 -3.48 -1.11 13.18
C ASP A 52 -4.09 -0.87 11.80
N ILE A 53 -3.57 -1.55 10.77
CA ILE A 53 -4.07 -1.46 9.40
C ILE A 53 -5.51 -2.00 9.30
N ASN A 54 -5.76 -3.20 9.86
CA ASN A 54 -7.08 -3.84 9.83
C ASN A 54 -8.16 -3.03 10.59
N SER A 55 -7.77 -2.24 11.58
CA SER A 55 -8.69 -1.33 12.28
C SER A 55 -9.21 -0.21 11.38
N VAL A 56 -8.45 0.17 10.35
CA VAL A 56 -8.81 1.22 9.37
C VAL A 56 -9.36 0.62 8.08
N CYS A 57 -8.85 -0.54 7.64
CA CYS A 57 -9.21 -1.21 6.39
C CYS A 57 -9.76 -2.63 6.61
N PRO A 58 -10.86 -2.80 7.36
CA PRO A 58 -11.42 -4.12 7.61
C PRO A 58 -11.89 -4.75 6.30
N ALA A 59 -11.51 -6.01 6.07
CA ALA A 59 -11.84 -6.75 4.83
C ALA A 59 -11.25 -6.15 3.53
N GLY A 60 -10.32 -5.20 3.62
CA GLY A 60 -9.63 -4.62 2.48
C GLY A 60 -9.99 -3.16 2.23
N GLU A 61 -11.28 -2.80 2.19
CA GLU A 61 -11.67 -1.41 1.92
C GLU A 61 -11.35 -0.50 3.12
N CYS A 62 -10.61 0.57 2.88
CA CYS A 62 -10.26 1.52 3.92
C CYS A 62 -11.40 2.51 4.20
N MET A 63 -11.68 2.71 5.49
CA MET A 63 -12.61 3.74 5.94
C MET A 63 -12.06 5.14 5.64
N ALA A 64 -12.94 6.15 5.68
CA ALA A 64 -12.57 7.57 5.54
C ALA A 64 -11.89 8.11 6.82
N THR A 65 -10.84 7.42 7.27
CA THR A 65 -10.07 7.73 8.46
C THR A 65 -8.59 7.83 8.11
N GLU A 66 -7.79 8.23 9.10
CA GLU A 66 -6.34 8.33 8.98
C GLU A 66 -5.67 6.99 9.23
N LEU A 67 -4.61 6.69 8.48
CA LEU A 67 -3.64 5.64 8.78
C LEU A 67 -2.24 6.22 8.63
N ASN A 68 -1.48 6.28 9.72
CA ASN A 68 -0.11 6.81 9.77
C ASN A 68 0.05 8.22 9.16
N GLY A 69 -0.86 9.15 9.46
CA GLY A 69 -0.83 10.50 8.88
C GLY A 69 -1.55 10.65 7.55
N TRP A 70 -2.00 9.56 6.91
CA TRP A 70 -2.56 9.57 5.56
C TRP A 70 -4.06 9.33 5.52
N TYR A 71 -4.76 10.06 4.65
CA TYR A 71 -6.19 9.93 4.43
C TYR A 71 -6.48 8.72 3.52
N MET A 72 -7.22 7.74 4.05
CA MET A 72 -7.36 6.43 3.41
C MET A 72 -8.66 6.23 2.61
N GLN A 73 -9.51 7.25 2.48
CA GLN A 73 -10.76 7.09 1.71
C GLN A 73 -10.49 6.68 0.26
N GLY A 74 -11.11 5.58 -0.17
CA GLY A 74 -11.01 5.06 -1.54
C GLY A 74 -9.75 4.22 -1.78
N TRP A 75 -8.92 4.01 -0.77
CA TRP A 75 -7.85 3.01 -0.80
C TRP A 75 -8.36 1.65 -0.37
N THR A 76 -7.74 0.63 -0.92
CA THR A 76 -7.97 -0.78 -0.62
C THR A 76 -6.66 -1.42 -0.20
N TRP A 77 -6.66 -2.05 0.96
CA TRP A 77 -5.58 -2.92 1.42
C TRP A 77 -5.57 -4.21 0.60
N ALA A 78 -4.47 -4.39 -0.12
CA ALA A 78 -4.31 -5.43 -1.12
C ALA A 78 -4.33 -6.83 -0.51
N SER A 79 -4.89 -7.80 -1.24
CA SER A 79 -4.67 -9.22 -0.99
C SER A 79 -3.33 -9.72 -1.51
N VAL A 80 -2.93 -10.90 -1.06
CA VAL A 80 -1.89 -11.73 -1.71
C VAL A 80 -2.15 -11.83 -3.22
N THR A 81 -3.40 -12.04 -3.64
CA THR A 81 -3.74 -12.12 -5.06
C THR A 81 -3.52 -10.80 -5.78
N ASP A 82 -3.97 -9.67 -5.22
CA ASP A 82 -3.78 -8.35 -5.84
C ASP A 82 -2.31 -7.98 -5.99
N VAL A 83 -1.48 -8.29 -4.98
CA VAL A 83 -0.03 -8.07 -5.06
C VAL A 83 0.62 -9.05 -6.03
N GLY A 84 0.12 -10.29 -6.11
CA GLY A 84 0.62 -11.24 -7.09
C GLY A 84 0.35 -10.84 -8.54
N GLU A 85 -0.80 -10.21 -8.81
CA GLU A 85 -1.10 -9.59 -10.10
C GLU A 85 -0.16 -8.41 -10.39
N LEU A 86 0.07 -7.52 -9.41
CA LEU A 86 1.05 -6.44 -9.54
C LEU A 86 2.43 -6.98 -9.92
N LEU A 87 2.92 -8.00 -9.22
CA LEU A 87 4.25 -8.57 -9.45
C LEU A 87 4.36 -9.31 -10.79
N SER A 88 3.25 -9.84 -11.30
CA SER A 88 3.23 -10.50 -12.62
C SER A 88 3.49 -9.56 -13.80
N GLU A 89 3.34 -8.24 -13.60
CA GLU A 89 3.68 -7.23 -14.61
C GLU A 89 5.19 -6.99 -14.72
N PHE A 90 5.95 -7.33 -13.68
CA PHE A 90 7.39 -7.10 -13.60
C PHE A 90 8.20 -8.39 -13.75
N THR A 91 7.66 -9.49 -13.25
CA THR A 91 8.37 -10.77 -13.18
C THR A 91 7.56 -11.85 -13.91
N PRO A 92 8.19 -12.89 -14.46
CA PRO A 92 7.47 -14.00 -15.08
C PRO A 92 6.74 -14.90 -14.06
N TYR A 93 6.76 -14.51 -12.78
CA TYR A 93 6.14 -15.23 -11.68
C TYR A 93 5.02 -14.39 -11.09
N ALA A 94 3.80 -14.92 -11.10
CA ALA A 94 2.74 -14.34 -10.29
C ALA A 94 3.12 -14.49 -8.81
N GLY A 95 2.85 -13.47 -8.00
CA GLY A 95 3.02 -13.57 -6.55
C GLY A 95 2.16 -14.69 -5.95
N GLY A 96 2.41 -15.06 -4.70
CA GLY A 96 1.86 -16.29 -4.12
C GLY A 96 2.87 -17.44 -4.00
N PHE A 97 4.09 -17.27 -4.52
CA PHE A 97 5.20 -18.22 -4.39
C PHE A 97 6.50 -17.53 -3.97
N VAL A 98 7.44 -18.32 -3.44
CA VAL A 98 8.83 -17.87 -3.24
C VAL A 98 9.62 -18.24 -4.49
N TYR A 99 10.24 -17.23 -5.10
CA TYR A 99 11.05 -17.39 -6.29
C TYR A 99 12.37 -16.64 -6.14
N ASP A 100 13.45 -17.33 -6.54
CA ASP A 100 14.82 -16.86 -6.44
C ASP A 100 15.45 -16.89 -7.83
N GLU A 101 16.03 -15.77 -8.24
CA GLU A 101 16.79 -15.65 -9.48
C GLU A 101 18.09 -14.90 -9.21
N VAL A 102 19.17 -15.36 -9.82
CA VAL A 102 20.47 -14.70 -9.71
C VAL A 102 20.53 -13.61 -10.78
N ASP A 103 20.87 -12.38 -10.37
CA ASP A 103 21.07 -11.23 -11.25
C ASP A 103 19.87 -10.97 -12.20
N SER A 104 18.67 -10.91 -11.62
CA SER A 104 17.46 -10.65 -12.37
C SER A 104 17.42 -9.22 -12.92
N SER A 105 16.79 -9.02 -14.08
CA SER A 105 16.54 -7.67 -14.58
C SER A 105 15.29 -7.03 -13.96
N TRP A 106 14.40 -7.81 -13.36
CA TRP A 106 13.12 -7.33 -12.83
C TRP A 106 13.23 -6.71 -11.45
N ALA A 107 14.13 -7.18 -10.57
CA ALA A 107 14.21 -6.66 -9.19
C ALA A 107 14.69 -5.21 -9.14
N PRO A 108 15.79 -4.83 -9.83
CA PRO A 108 16.22 -3.43 -9.86
C PRO A 108 15.15 -2.52 -10.50
N ALA A 109 14.52 -2.97 -11.59
CA ALA A 109 13.45 -2.23 -12.25
C ALA A 109 12.24 -2.01 -11.34
N PHE A 110 11.90 -2.98 -10.50
CA PHE A 110 10.83 -2.82 -9.51
C PHE A 110 11.20 -1.80 -8.44
N LEU A 111 12.44 -1.82 -7.94
CA LEU A 111 12.92 -0.90 -6.91
C LEU A 111 13.20 0.53 -7.40
N GLU A 112 13.29 0.74 -8.72
CA GLU A 112 13.25 2.10 -9.30
C GLU A 112 11.86 2.75 -9.15
N LEU A 113 10.80 1.94 -9.04
CA LEU A 113 9.41 2.39 -9.00
C LEU A 113 8.87 2.38 -7.57
N PHE A 114 9.26 1.38 -6.77
CA PHE A 114 8.85 1.22 -5.39
C PHE A 114 10.01 1.49 -4.45
N ARG A 115 9.84 2.50 -3.57
CA ARG A 115 10.86 2.85 -2.59
C ARG A 115 11.08 1.68 -1.61
N PRO A 116 12.34 1.33 -1.31
CA PRO A 116 12.62 0.30 -0.33
C PRO A 116 12.03 0.65 1.04
N THR A 117 11.34 -0.31 1.67
CA THR A 117 10.93 -0.21 3.07
C THR A 117 12.11 -0.49 4.01
N PHE A 118 13.17 -1.10 3.47
CA PHE A 118 14.43 -1.33 4.16
C PHE A 118 15.59 -1.22 3.18
N SER A 119 16.63 -0.51 3.60
CA SER A 119 17.88 -0.37 2.85
C SER A 119 19.07 -0.63 3.78
N ALA A 120 19.94 -1.55 3.37
CA ALA A 120 21.19 -1.85 4.02
C ALA A 120 22.28 -2.09 2.97
N THR A 121 23.54 -2.13 3.41
CA THR A 121 24.71 -2.35 2.53
C THR A 121 24.62 -3.60 1.66
N TYR A 122 23.88 -4.63 2.11
CA TYR A 122 23.84 -5.94 1.47
C TYR A 122 22.45 -6.36 0.98
N ALA A 123 21.45 -5.47 1.11
CA ALA A 123 20.08 -5.75 0.69
C ALA A 123 19.27 -4.45 0.60
N ASN A 124 18.54 -4.29 -0.50
CA ASN A 124 17.43 -3.37 -0.59
C ASN A 124 16.17 -4.17 -0.83
N PHE A 125 15.13 -3.90 -0.05
CA PHE A 125 13.85 -4.54 -0.31
C PHE A 125 12.69 -3.65 0.02
N VAL A 126 11.60 -3.90 -0.69
CA VAL A 126 10.28 -3.38 -0.40
C VAL A 126 9.42 -4.55 0.04
N ALA A 127 8.81 -4.41 1.21
CA ALA A 127 7.94 -5.43 1.75
C ALA A 127 6.69 -4.79 2.33
N GLY A 128 5.54 -5.40 2.06
CA GLY A 128 4.26 -4.93 2.57
C GLY A 128 3.42 -6.09 3.08
N ILE A 129 2.70 -5.83 4.17
CA ILE A 129 1.69 -6.74 4.71
C ILE A 129 0.45 -6.68 3.80
N THR A 130 -0.15 -7.84 3.50
CA THR A 130 -1.43 -7.95 2.79
C THR A 130 -2.59 -8.15 3.77
N ARG A 131 -3.82 -7.97 3.32
CA ARG A 131 -5.01 -8.06 4.18
C ARG A 131 -5.24 -9.44 4.79
N GLU A 132 -4.71 -10.50 4.18
CA GLU A 132 -4.85 -11.85 4.69
C GLU A 132 -4.11 -12.00 6.02
N SER A 133 -4.83 -12.48 7.03
CA SER A 133 -4.25 -13.17 8.17
C SER A 133 -4.77 -14.59 8.19
N GLN A 134 -3.90 -15.54 8.52
CA GLN A 134 -4.29 -16.92 8.77
C GLN A 134 -4.01 -17.27 10.21
N ILE A 135 -5.06 -17.67 10.93
CA ILE A 135 -4.90 -18.39 12.20
C ILE A 135 -4.58 -19.83 11.84
N PHE A 136 -3.37 -20.29 12.15
CA PHE A 136 -3.07 -21.71 12.01
C PHE A 136 -3.80 -22.48 13.11
N CYS A 137 -4.71 -23.37 12.68
CA CYS A 137 -5.32 -24.31 13.60
C CYS A 137 -4.20 -25.13 14.25
N CYS A 138 -4.36 -25.44 15.54
CA CYS A 138 -3.47 -26.23 16.39
C CYS A 138 -2.35 -25.49 17.14
N GLN A 139 -1.97 -24.25 16.80
CA GLN A 139 -1.03 -23.49 17.66
C GLN A 139 -1.58 -22.16 18.19
N GLY A 140 -2.74 -21.70 17.71
CA GLY A 140 -3.31 -20.42 18.12
C GLY A 140 -2.45 -19.21 17.73
N LEU A 141 -1.39 -19.44 16.94
CA LEU A 141 -0.56 -18.40 16.36
C LEU A 141 -1.23 -17.92 15.08
N ALA A 142 -1.57 -16.65 15.05
CA ALA A 142 -1.94 -15.99 13.83
C ALA A 142 -0.66 -15.64 13.05
N TYR A 143 -0.73 -15.74 11.72
CA TYR A 143 0.30 -15.32 10.79
C TYR A 143 -0.27 -14.27 9.86
N THR A 144 0.56 -13.31 9.48
CA THR A 144 0.27 -12.40 8.39
C THR A 144 1.00 -12.86 7.14
N PHE A 145 0.45 -12.48 5.98
CA PHE A 145 1.14 -12.61 4.72
C PHE A 145 1.89 -11.32 4.42
N LYS A 146 3.15 -11.49 4.01
CA LYS A 146 4.00 -10.40 3.55
C LYS A 146 4.52 -10.76 2.16
N GLU A 147 4.31 -9.86 1.21
CA GLU A 147 4.96 -9.93 -0.08
C GLU A 147 6.15 -8.99 -0.07
N ALA A 148 7.29 -9.50 -0.49
CA ALA A 148 8.53 -8.73 -0.57
C ALA A 148 9.23 -8.95 -1.91
N VAL A 149 9.77 -7.86 -2.43
CA VAL A 149 10.70 -7.85 -3.56
C VAL A 149 12.05 -7.43 -3.02
N LEU A 150 13.04 -8.30 -3.17
CA LEU A 150 14.41 -8.11 -2.71
C LEU A 150 15.33 -8.06 -3.92
N ASP A 151 16.10 -6.98 -4.01
CA ASP A 151 17.25 -6.88 -4.90
C ASP A 151 18.50 -7.08 -4.07
N THR A 152 19.30 -8.05 -4.51
CA THR A 152 20.62 -8.36 -3.96
C THR A 152 20.58 -8.84 -2.51
N LEU A 153 20.51 -10.15 -2.29
CA LEU A 153 20.97 -10.78 -1.06
C LEU A 153 22.38 -11.32 -1.27
N THR A 154 23.38 -10.74 -0.62
CA THR A 154 24.73 -11.35 -0.59
C THR A 154 24.72 -12.52 0.41
N PHE A 155 24.73 -13.75 -0.09
CA PHE A 155 24.88 -14.93 0.76
C PHE A 155 26.32 -15.06 1.29
N THR A 156 26.51 -15.80 2.39
CA THR A 156 27.85 -16.09 2.96
C THR A 156 28.80 -16.75 1.95
N ASN A 157 28.27 -17.34 0.87
CA ASN A 157 29.03 -17.92 -0.23
C ASN A 157 29.32 -16.94 -1.39
N GLY A 158 29.00 -15.65 -1.24
CA GLY A 158 29.26 -14.61 -2.24
C GLY A 158 28.31 -14.57 -3.43
N GLY A 159 27.25 -15.39 -3.44
CA GLY A 159 26.19 -15.31 -4.44
C GLY A 159 25.27 -14.12 -4.17
N VAL A 160 24.92 -13.38 -5.21
CA VAL A 160 23.86 -12.37 -5.22
C VAL A 160 22.58 -13.05 -5.73
N VAL A 161 21.48 -12.93 -5.01
CA VAL A 161 20.17 -13.46 -5.45
C VAL A 161 19.12 -12.39 -5.26
N ASP A 162 18.30 -12.22 -6.28
CA ASP A 162 17.07 -11.45 -6.25
C ASP A 162 15.91 -12.39 -5.92
N ARG A 163 14.99 -11.90 -5.11
CA ARG A 163 13.91 -12.72 -4.57
C ARG A 163 12.59 -11.99 -4.59
N VAL A 164 11.58 -12.64 -5.17
CA VAL A 164 10.18 -12.37 -4.84
C VAL A 164 9.75 -13.39 -3.81
N SER A 165 9.20 -12.94 -2.69
CA SER A 165 8.80 -13.85 -1.63
C SER A 165 7.47 -13.45 -1.01
N VAL A 166 6.55 -14.43 -1.02
CA VAL A 166 5.52 -14.54 -0.01
C VAL A 166 6.13 -15.16 1.23
N THR A 167 6.40 -14.34 2.24
CA THR A 167 6.82 -14.85 3.54
C THR A 167 5.63 -14.82 4.50
N ARG A 168 5.40 -15.95 5.17
CA ARG A 168 4.49 -16.01 6.32
C ARG A 168 5.26 -15.56 7.55
N GLY A 169 4.81 -14.50 8.21
CA GLY A 169 5.41 -13.99 9.45
C GLY A 169 4.44 -14.07 10.61
N ALA A 170 4.79 -14.76 11.70
CA ALA A 170 4.00 -14.74 12.93
C ALA A 170 4.02 -13.35 13.61
N ASP A 171 5.12 -12.61 13.41
CA ASP A 171 5.50 -11.44 14.21
C ASP A 171 4.94 -10.10 13.72
N TYR A 172 3.81 -10.06 13.01
CA TYR A 172 3.26 -8.78 12.49
C TYR A 172 1.82 -8.51 12.90
N LEU A 173 1.16 -9.41 13.64
CA LEU A 173 -0.22 -9.15 14.04
C LEU A 173 -0.36 -8.04 15.06
N THR A 174 0.52 -8.02 16.05
CA THR A 174 0.47 -7.08 17.18
C THR A 174 1.71 -6.22 17.30
N THR A 175 2.77 -6.57 16.58
CA THR A 175 4.06 -5.91 16.59
C THR A 175 4.24 -5.15 15.29
N SER A 176 4.56 -3.87 15.40
CA SER A 176 4.97 -3.04 14.27
C SER A 176 6.39 -3.40 13.82
N ASN A 177 6.69 -3.14 12.55
CA ASN A 177 8.02 -3.36 11.99
C ASN A 177 8.39 -2.19 11.07
N HIS A 178 9.51 -1.52 11.36
CA HIS A 178 10.02 -0.40 10.56
C HIS A 178 10.44 -0.81 9.14
N SER A 179 10.69 -2.10 8.92
CA SER A 179 11.16 -2.64 7.63
C SER A 179 10.02 -3.17 6.76
N THR A 180 8.76 -3.08 7.20
CA THR A 180 7.61 -3.62 6.47
C THR A 180 6.45 -2.64 6.49
N GLY A 181 5.98 -2.28 5.31
CA GLY A 181 4.84 -1.41 5.09
C GLY A 181 3.53 -2.16 4.87
N ALA A 182 2.64 -1.55 4.08
CA ALA A 182 1.38 -2.15 3.64
C ALA A 182 1.18 -1.94 2.14
N TRP A 183 0.65 -2.94 1.46
CA TRP A 183 0.30 -2.84 0.04
C TRP A 183 -1.09 -2.22 -0.09
N MET A 184 -1.16 -0.98 -0.55
CA MET A 184 -2.41 -0.25 -0.73
C MET A 184 -2.59 0.11 -2.20
N TYR A 185 -3.77 -0.12 -2.75
CA TYR A 185 -4.11 0.30 -4.10
C TYR A 185 -5.48 0.97 -4.15
N ARG A 186 -5.78 1.63 -5.26
CA ARG A 186 -7.13 2.03 -5.63
C ARG A 186 -7.32 1.84 -7.13
N ASP A 187 -8.55 1.54 -7.53
CA ASP A 187 -8.88 1.46 -8.94
C ASP A 187 -8.94 2.85 -9.55
N VAL A 188 -8.33 3.01 -10.73
CA VAL A 188 -8.45 4.22 -11.52
C VAL A 188 -9.82 4.17 -12.17
N SER A 189 -10.79 4.90 -11.63
CA SER A 189 -12.09 5.04 -12.28
C SER A 189 -11.86 5.56 -13.70
N PRO A 190 -12.34 4.87 -14.76
CA PRO A 190 -12.22 5.37 -16.11
C PRO A 190 -12.80 6.77 -16.13
N VAL A 191 -11.99 7.77 -16.52
CA VAL A 191 -12.46 9.14 -16.64
C VAL A 191 -13.66 9.07 -17.60
N PRO A 192 -14.89 9.41 -17.16
CA PRO A 192 -16.04 9.35 -18.03
C PRO A 192 -15.70 10.12 -19.28
N LEU A 193 -15.69 9.44 -20.44
CA LEU A 193 -15.35 10.10 -21.69
C LEU A 193 -16.21 11.36 -21.76
N PRO A 194 -15.61 12.56 -21.81
CA PRO A 194 -16.38 13.77 -21.68
C PRO A 194 -17.48 13.75 -22.74
N ALA A 195 -18.63 14.33 -22.42
CA ALA A 195 -19.72 14.53 -23.39
C ALA A 195 -19.22 15.15 -24.72
N ALA A 196 -18.03 15.74 -24.72
CA ALA A 196 -17.22 16.05 -25.89
C ALA A 196 -17.19 14.93 -26.94
N ALA A 197 -17.06 13.64 -26.61
CA ALA A 197 -17.09 12.57 -27.61
C ALA A 197 -18.43 12.55 -28.39
N TRP A 198 -19.55 12.77 -27.69
CA TRP A 198 -20.87 12.95 -28.30
C TRP A 198 -20.99 14.26 -29.09
N LEU A 199 -20.43 15.36 -28.57
CA LEU A 199 -20.43 16.65 -29.26
C LEU A 199 -19.60 16.60 -30.55
N PHE A 200 -18.41 16.01 -30.51
CA PHE A 200 -17.57 15.79 -31.69
C PHE A 200 -18.23 14.82 -32.67
N GLY A 201 -18.83 13.72 -32.19
CA GLY A 201 -19.57 12.80 -33.05
C GLY A 201 -20.75 13.47 -33.76
N SER A 202 -21.55 14.24 -33.03
CA SER A 202 -22.70 14.97 -33.60
C SER A 202 -22.28 16.10 -34.54
N ALA A 203 -21.20 16.82 -34.23
CA ALA A 203 -20.64 17.85 -35.09
C ALA A 203 -20.10 17.27 -36.41
N LEU A 204 -19.42 16.12 -36.34
CA LEU A 204 -18.89 15.43 -37.53
C LEU A 204 -20.04 14.96 -38.46
N LEU A 205 -21.09 14.39 -37.87
CA LEU A 205 -22.31 14.00 -38.60
C LEU A 205 -23.01 15.22 -39.22
N GLY A 206 -23.10 16.33 -38.47
CA GLY A 206 -23.63 17.59 -38.97
C GLY A 206 -22.84 18.12 -40.18
N LEU A 207 -21.50 18.10 -40.10
CA LEU A 207 -20.62 18.56 -41.17
C LEU A 207 -20.72 17.67 -42.43
N ALA A 208 -20.79 16.34 -42.25
CA ALA A 208 -21.00 15.40 -43.34
C ALA A 208 -22.36 15.62 -44.04
N GLY A 209 -23.40 15.98 -43.28
CA GLY A 209 -24.70 16.35 -43.82
C GLY A 209 -24.67 17.63 -44.68
N VAL A 210 -23.93 18.65 -44.24
CA VAL A 210 -23.79 19.92 -44.98
C VAL A 210 -23.02 19.75 -46.29
N GLY A 211 -21.99 18.88 -46.31
CA GLY A 211 -21.19 18.62 -47.51
C GLY A 211 -21.99 18.09 -48.70
N ARG A 212 -23.04 17.29 -48.45
CA ARG A 212 -23.88 16.70 -49.52
C ARG A 212 -24.81 17.69 -50.23
N ARG A 213 -25.09 18.86 -49.64
CA ARG A 213 -25.98 19.86 -50.25
C ARG A 213 -25.36 20.65 -51.41
N LYS A 214 -24.05 20.54 -51.66
CA LYS A 214 -23.36 21.28 -52.72
C LYS A 214 -23.27 20.54 -54.06
N THR A 215 -23.79 19.31 -54.16
CA THR A 215 -23.67 18.46 -55.36
C THR A 215 -25.02 18.12 -56.00
N ALA A 216 -26.10 18.76 -55.56
CA ALA A 216 -27.42 18.74 -56.18
C ALA A 216 -27.79 20.18 -56.59
#